data_AF-A0A1H8JF78-F1
#
_entry.id   AF-A0A1H8JF78-F1
#
_cell.length_a   1.000
_cell.length_b   1.000
_cell.length_c   1.000
_cell.angle_alpha   90.00
_cell.angle_beta   90.00
_cell.angle_gamma   90.00
#
_symmetry.space_group_name_H-M   'P 1'
#
loop_
_entity.id
_entity.type
_entity.pdbx_description
1 polymer ?
#
loop_
_entity_poly.entity_id
_entity_poly.type
_entity_poly.pdbx_seq_one_letter_code
_entity_poly.pdbx_strand_id
1 'polypeptide(L)'
;MIPWTEILIAAGAAMVTAVAIRLWRARAAARQRGPAHVHEPLMKRAEALADQSPFLRKVTAEFKANGHISNRQADAVKKAIARIEAR
;
A
#
# COMPACT_ATOMS: atom_id res chain seq x y z
N MET A 1 -9.95 12.29 -46.50
CA MET A 1 -8.51 12.55 -46.27
C MET A 1 -8.41 13.16 -44.89
N ILE A 2 -7.86 12.42 -43.91
CA ILE A 2 -7.70 12.93 -42.55
C ILE A 2 -6.67 14.06 -42.62
N PRO A 3 -7.01 15.30 -42.24
CA PRO A 3 -6.07 16.40 -42.29
C PRO A 3 -4.90 16.11 -41.34
N TRP A 4 -3.68 16.42 -41.78
CA TRP A 4 -2.44 16.20 -41.02
C TRP A 4 -2.49 16.76 -39.59
N THR A 5 -3.27 17.81 -39.38
CA THR A 5 -3.55 18.41 -38.07
C THR A 5 -4.24 17.44 -37.11
N GLU A 6 -5.22 16.64 -37.56
CA GLU A 6 -5.89 15.65 -36.72
C GLU A 6 -4.94 14.53 -36.27
N ILE A 7 -4.04 14.11 -37.16
CA ILE A 7 -3.02 13.10 -36.84
C ILE A 7 -2.06 13.62 -35.77
N LEU A 8 -1.61 14.87 -35.90
CA LEU A 8 -0.71 15.50 -34.92
C LEU A 8 -1.39 15.70 -33.56
N ILE A 9 -2.67 16.10 -33.55
CA ILE A 9 -3.45 16.25 -32.32
C ILE A 9 -3.63 14.90 -31.64
N ALA A 10 -4.00 13.85 -32.39
CA ALA A 10 -4.17 12.51 -31.86
C ALA A 10 -2.85 11.95 -31.29
N ALA A 11 -1.73 12.14 -31.99
CA ALA A 11 -0.42 11.71 -31.53
C ALA A 11 0.01 12.44 -30.23
N GLY A 12 -0.20 13.77 -30.17
CA GLY A 12 0.08 14.55 -28.96
C GLY A 12 -0.78 14.13 -27.78
N ALA A 13 -2.08 13.94 -27.98
CA ALA A 13 -3.01 13.47 -26.96
C ALA A 13 -2.64 12.08 -26.44
N ALA A 14 -2.26 11.16 -27.34
CA ALA A 14 -1.81 9.82 -26.96
C ALA A 14 -0.55 9.86 -26.10
N MET A 15 0.42 10.72 -26.44
CA MET A 15 1.66 10.88 -25.66
C MET A 15 1.39 11.43 -24.27
N VAL A 16 0.58 12.50 -24.15
CA VAL A 16 0.19 13.07 -22.85
C VAL A 16 -0.54 12.03 -21.99
N THR A 17 -1.46 11.28 -22.59
CA THR A 17 -2.21 10.23 -21.90
C THR A 17 -1.28 9.12 -21.39
N ALA A 18 -0.32 8.68 -22.21
CA ALA A 18 0.64 7.67 -21.80
C ALA A 18 1.51 8.12 -20.62
N VAL A 19 1.98 9.38 -20.63
CA VAL A 19 2.74 9.98 -19.54
C VAL A 19 1.88 10.08 -18.27
N ALA A 20 0.64 10.54 -18.39
CA ALA A 20 -0.30 10.65 -17.29
C ALA A 20 -0.58 9.27 -16.64
N ILE A 21 -0.81 8.24 -17.46
CA ILE A 21 -1.00 6.86 -16.98
C ILE A 21 0.27 6.36 -16.28
N ARG A 22 1.45 6.60 -16.84
CA ARG A 22 2.72 6.18 -16.23
C ARG A 22 2.93 6.84 -14.87
N LEU A 23 2.70 8.15 -14.76
CA LEU A 23 2.79 8.89 -13.50
C LEU A 23 1.74 8.41 -12.49
N TRP A 24 0.50 8.18 -12.93
CA TRP A 24 -0.55 7.64 -12.07
C TRP A 24 -0.20 6.25 -11.55
N ARG A 25 0.31 5.35 -12.41
CA ARG A 25 0.76 4.00 -12.00
C ARG A 25 1.97 4.06 -11.07
N ALA A 26 2.93 4.94 -11.31
CA ALA A 26 4.07 5.14 -10.43
C ALA A 26 3.62 5.67 -9.05
N ARG A 27 2.68 6.62 -9.04
CA ARG A 27 2.10 7.20 -7.82
C ARG A 27 1.20 6.21 -7.08
N ALA A 28 0.45 5.37 -7.81
CA ALA A 28 -0.34 4.27 -7.24
C ALA A 28 0.57 3.19 -6.66
N ALA A 29 1.65 2.83 -7.36
CA ALA A 29 2.66 1.90 -6.85
C ALA A 29 3.39 2.48 -5.61
N ALA A 30 3.66 3.78 -5.57
CA ALA A 30 4.20 4.46 -4.39
C ALA A 30 3.20 4.52 -3.22
N ARG A 31 1.90 4.69 -3.50
CA ARG A 31 0.83 4.60 -2.49
C ARG A 31 0.65 3.17 -1.96
N GLN A 32 0.82 2.16 -2.81
CA GLN A 32 0.78 0.74 -2.43
C GLN A 32 2.06 0.28 -1.71
N ARG A 33 3.21 0.87 -2.07
CA ARG A 33 4.48 0.77 -1.34
C ARG A 33 4.59 1.88 -0.30
N GLY A 34 3.51 2.12 0.45
CA GLY A 34 3.48 3.14 1.47
C GLY A 34 4.78 3.16 2.29
N PRO A 35 5.27 4.34 2.72
CA PRO A 35 6.55 4.48 3.42
C PRO A 35 6.72 3.39 4.47
N ALA A 36 7.96 3.00 4.80
CA ALA A 36 8.28 1.95 5.79
C ALA A 36 7.50 2.09 7.14
N HIS A 37 6.91 3.25 7.38
CA HIS A 37 6.12 3.67 8.54
C HIS A 37 4.58 3.59 8.34
N VAL A 38 4.03 3.16 7.19
CA VAL A 38 2.56 3.09 6.98
C VAL A 38 1.90 2.04 7.88
N HIS A 39 2.66 1.03 8.28
CA HIS A 39 2.18 0.04 9.22
C HIS A 39 2.43 0.42 10.68
N GLU A 40 3.15 1.50 10.97
CA GLU A 40 3.46 1.92 12.33
C GLU A 40 2.20 2.16 13.19
N PRO A 41 1.13 2.82 12.70
CA PRO A 41 -0.12 2.96 13.47
C PRO A 41 -0.84 1.61 13.68
N LEU A 42 -0.77 0.74 12.67
CA LEU A 42 -1.37 -0.60 12.69
C LEU A 42 -0.64 -1.53 13.65
N MET A 43 0.69 -1.45 13.67
CA MET A 43 1.56 -2.22 14.55
C MET A 43 1.51 -1.71 15.98
N LYS A 44 1.33 -0.41 16.20
CA LYS A 44 1.07 0.14 17.54
C LYS A 44 -0.25 -0.37 18.14
N ARG A 45 -1.29 -0.55 17.31
CA ARG A 45 -2.54 -1.22 17.73
C ARG A 45 -2.33 -2.71 17.96
N ALA A 46 -1.58 -3.38 17.08
CA ALA A 46 -1.21 -4.78 17.28
C ALA A 46 -0.44 -5.00 18.58
N GLU A 47 0.41 -4.04 18.97
CA GLU A 47 1.19 -4.07 20.22
C GLU A 47 0.30 -3.94 21.45
N ALA A 48 -0.70 -3.05 21.42
CA ALA A 48 -1.68 -2.93 22.50
C ALA A 48 -2.51 -4.21 22.71
N LEU A 49 -2.68 -5.02 21.66
CA LEU A 49 -3.41 -6.28 21.68
C LEU A 49 -2.49 -7.52 21.69
N ALA A 50 -1.17 -7.32 21.84
CA ALA A 50 -0.19 -8.40 21.75
C ALA A 50 -0.38 -9.47 22.82
N ASP A 51 -0.82 -9.09 24.02
CA ASP A 51 -1.07 -10.03 25.12
C ASP A 51 -2.31 -10.90 24.89
N GLN A 52 -3.20 -10.48 23.98
CA GLN A 52 -4.43 -11.21 23.65
C GLN A 52 -4.22 -12.22 22.51
N SER A 53 -3.09 -12.16 21.80
CA SER A 53 -2.80 -13.08 20.70
C SER A 53 -1.31 -13.37 20.55
N PRO A 54 -0.88 -14.65 20.63
CA PRO A 54 0.51 -15.03 20.42
C PRO A 54 1.00 -14.69 18.99
N PHE A 55 0.08 -14.62 18.02
CA PHE A 55 0.39 -14.18 16.66
C PHE A 55 0.77 -12.71 16.62
N LEU A 56 -0.04 -11.83 17.23
CA LEU A 56 0.23 -10.39 17.26
C LEU A 56 1.56 -10.11 17.97
N ARG A 57 1.80 -10.78 19.11
CA ARG A 57 3.05 -10.66 19.88
C ARG A 57 4.30 -10.96 19.04
N LYS A 58 4.26 -12.04 18.25
CA LYS A 58 5.35 -12.42 17.35
C LYS A 58 5.56 -11.38 16.25
N VAL A 59 4.50 -10.94 15.59
CA VAL A 59 4.58 -9.99 14.47
C VAL A 59 5.04 -8.60 14.93
N THR A 60 4.65 -8.15 16.12
CA THR A 60 5.18 -6.91 16.71
C THR A 60 6.65 -6.99 17.07
N ALA A 61 7.13 -8.14 17.55
CA ALA A 61 8.55 -8.34 17.80
C ALA A 61 9.37 -8.32 16.49
N GLU A 62 8.87 -8.99 15.44
CA GLU A 62 9.49 -8.97 14.11
C GLU A 62 9.50 -7.57 13.50
N PHE A 63 8.43 -6.79 13.67
CA PHE A 63 8.38 -5.41 13.20
C PHE A 63 9.34 -4.49 13.96
N LYS A 64 9.48 -4.66 15.28
CA LYS A 64 10.48 -3.90 16.06
C LYS A 64 11.92 -4.24 15.65
N ALA A 65 12.20 -5.50 15.31
CA ALA A 65 13.51 -5.93 14.89
C ALA A 65 13.85 -5.50 13.44
N ASN A 66 12.89 -5.58 12.52
CA ASN A 66 13.12 -5.36 11.10
C ASN A 66 12.73 -3.96 10.61
N GLY A 67 11.87 -3.24 11.34
CA GLY A 67 11.35 -1.93 10.95
C GLY A 67 10.34 -1.95 9.79
N HIS A 68 9.97 -3.12 9.29
CA HIS A 68 9.00 -3.28 8.21
C HIS A 68 8.31 -4.64 8.27
N ILE A 69 7.08 -4.72 7.72
CA ILE A 69 6.33 -5.96 7.54
C ILE A 69 5.82 -6.06 6.10
N SER A 70 5.62 -7.28 5.60
CA SER A 70 5.03 -7.50 4.28
C SER A 70 3.54 -7.12 4.25
N ASN A 71 3.03 -6.67 3.10
CA ASN A 71 1.60 -6.37 2.91
C ASN A 71 0.70 -7.56 3.30
N ARG A 72 1.12 -8.80 3.02
CA ARG A 72 0.37 -10.00 3.44
C ARG A 72 0.31 -10.15 4.97
N GLN A 73 1.40 -9.84 5.66
CA GLN A 73 1.44 -9.84 7.13
C GLN A 73 0.57 -8.71 7.68
N ALA A 74 0.59 -7.53 7.05
CA ALA A 74 -0.25 -6.41 7.45
C ALA A 74 -1.75 -6.73 7.36
N ASP A 75 -2.18 -7.42 6.30
CA ASP A 75 -3.57 -7.88 6.15
C ASP A 75 -3.94 -8.92 7.22
N ALA A 76 -3.01 -9.84 7.53
CA ALA A 76 -3.22 -10.83 8.60
C ALA A 76 -3.33 -10.16 9.98
N VAL A 77 -2.50 -9.16 10.28
CA VAL A 77 -2.58 -8.37 11.51
C VAL A 77 -3.90 -7.61 11.59
N LYS A 78 -4.33 -6.96 10.50
CA LYS A 78 -5.64 -6.28 10.43
C LYS A 78 -6.79 -7.22 10.77
N LYS A 79 -6.79 -8.41 10.17
CA LYS A 79 -7.83 -9.44 10.42
C LYS A 79 -7.80 -9.96 11.84
N ALA A 80 -6.61 -10.14 12.41
CA ALA A 80 -6.43 -10.57 13.80
C ALA A 80 -6.93 -9.51 14.79
N ILE A 81 -6.59 -8.24 14.60
CA ILE A 81 -7.08 -7.11 15.41
C ILE A 81 -8.61 -7.05 15.33
N ALA A 82 -9.19 -7.05 14.13
CA ALA A 82 -10.64 -7.00 13.95
C ALA A 82 -11.37 -8.16 14.65
N ARG A 83 -10.77 -9.36 14.68
CA ARG A 83 -11.34 -10.52 15.37
C ARG A 83 -11.31 -10.39 16.89
N ILE A 84 -10.29 -9.72 17.42
CA ILE A 84 -10.15 -9.47 18.86
C ILE A 84 -11.09 -8.35 19.29
N GLU A 85 -11.17 -7.26 18.52
CA GLU A 85 -12.07 -6.12 18.79
C GLU A 85 -13.55 -6.49 18.65
N ALA A 86 -13.88 -7.49 17.82
CA ALA A 86 -15.25 -7.99 17.65
C ALA A 86 -15.69 -9.03 18.70
N ARG A 87 -14.81 -9.39 19.64
CA ARG A 87 -15.06 -10.39 20.67
C ARG A 87 -15.33 -9.73 22.02
#